data_AF-A0A8B9QFJ4-F1
#
_entry.id   AF-A0A8B9QFJ4-F1
#
_cell.length_a   1.000
_cell.length_b   1.000
_cell.length_c   1.000
_cell.angle_alpha   90.00
_cell.angle_beta   90.00
_cell.angle_gamma   90.00
#
_symmetry.space_group_name_H-M   'P 1'
#
loop_
_entity.id
_entity.type
_entity.pdbx_description
1 polymer ?
#
loop_
_entity_poly.entity_id
_entity_poly.type
_entity_poly.pdbx_seq_one_letter_code
_entity_poly.pdbx_strand_id
1 'polypeptide(L)'
;MAELPGCCRPCATCLLCLYSCRWISAKKEKRKGLRTTKCDCSWFLFLFCVFLFTLVWLYFAIVILNDFHNFNEFIFKQRKLWLDWSLVLLVPSSEVSLFFLQVLALSLQLCGEPLKLHWVHKVRVMAPWPWILGMGLWILGTGLGWRWLTLPLPPQATGPFLHIGLVGGMTFLAWPLATSLRLPTGLKVFLLLVYCAVMIALYLAPLMITSPCIMEENQLPPKPALVGHRGAPMQPATRMIRVCSFASADGVPFLMHDEKLTRTTNVQAVFPERASLNSTAFNWTDLQQLDAGSWFLERRPFSTVKSLSAGDRKQASKQKIPSLEQVLEAAKQSNISIMFDLRPENHTDYQSFVNATLDAILQSGIPLQQILWLPDGFREQVKQQVPGVQQVYGRKRLQNEKEPLLHVNLPYQDMSSEEIRQYRQDNISVNLYVVNQPWLFSVLWCAGVSSVTTNACQVLKEMKHPIWLLPSSTYLMIWIVADCVSFLTILWAFLLVKGGCGAPWCLVCTQTQRYQLLVPISGLRSWESSPVQLLSEGEVYGRGAFITRLQLKIWPDPSSSCWMP
;
A
#
# COMPACT_ATOMS: atom_id res chain seq x y z
N MET A 1 48.05 13.63 -30.21
CA MET A 1 46.85 12.78 -30.09
C MET A 1 45.65 13.69 -30.09
N ALA A 2 44.89 13.71 -31.20
CA ALA A 2 43.73 14.56 -31.37
C ALA A 2 42.57 14.05 -30.49
N GLU A 3 42.03 14.91 -29.63
CA GLU A 3 40.79 14.64 -28.91
C GLU A 3 39.65 14.48 -29.93
N LEU A 4 38.98 13.33 -29.93
CA LEU A 4 37.71 13.20 -30.64
C LEU A 4 36.71 14.25 -30.10
N PRO A 5 36.04 15.02 -30.96
CA PRO A 5 35.02 15.97 -30.52
C PRO A 5 33.82 15.20 -29.95
N GLY A 6 33.73 15.13 -28.62
CA GLY A 6 32.73 14.36 -27.91
C GLY A 6 31.29 14.78 -28.23
N CYS A 7 30.54 13.89 -28.87
CA CYS A 7 29.10 13.95 -29.14
C CYS A 7 28.26 14.18 -27.86
N CYS A 8 28.82 13.92 -26.68
CA CYS A 8 28.15 14.07 -25.39
C CYS A 8 28.20 15.52 -24.83
N ARG A 9 28.75 16.52 -25.56
CA ARG A 9 28.85 17.93 -25.12
C ARG A 9 27.52 18.71 -24.94
N PRO A 10 26.53 18.65 -25.86
CA PRO A 10 25.28 19.42 -25.72
C PRO A 10 24.36 18.82 -24.65
N CYS A 11 24.23 17.50 -24.64
CA CYS A 11 23.41 16.74 -23.71
C CYS A 11 23.91 16.90 -22.26
N ALA A 12 25.20 16.73 -22.02
CA ALA A 12 25.79 16.91 -20.69
C ALA A 12 25.64 18.35 -20.16
N THR A 13 25.68 19.34 -21.03
CA THR A 13 25.44 20.74 -20.66
C THR A 13 23.97 20.97 -20.26
N CYS A 14 23.01 20.38 -20.99
CA CYS A 14 21.59 20.42 -20.63
C CYS A 14 21.32 19.73 -19.28
N LEU A 15 21.89 18.55 -19.07
CA LEU A 15 21.79 17.82 -17.79
C LEU A 15 22.38 18.64 -16.63
N LEU A 16 23.51 19.30 -16.85
CA LEU A 16 24.14 20.15 -15.84
C LEU A 16 23.27 21.36 -15.54
N CYS A 17 22.65 21.99 -16.54
CA CYS A 17 21.73 23.10 -16.35
C CYS A 17 20.49 22.71 -15.54
N LEU A 18 19.96 21.50 -15.76
CA LEU A 18 18.83 20.97 -14.99
C LEU A 18 19.20 20.67 -13.53
N TYR A 19 20.42 20.17 -13.26
CA TYR A 19 20.87 19.81 -11.90
C TYR A 19 21.34 21.03 -11.08
N SER A 20 21.95 21.99 -11.76
CA SER A 20 22.52 23.19 -11.16
C SER A 20 21.59 24.40 -11.23
N CYS A 21 20.44 24.29 -11.91
CA CYS A 21 19.53 25.40 -12.24
C CYS A 21 20.20 26.62 -12.91
N ARG A 22 21.34 26.43 -13.59
CA ARG A 22 22.12 27.51 -14.21
C ARG A 22 22.13 27.38 -15.74
N TRP A 23 21.14 27.95 -16.41
CA TRP A 23 21.03 27.94 -17.88
C TRP A 23 22.05 28.87 -18.58
N ILE A 24 22.49 29.95 -17.91
CA ILE A 24 23.32 31.00 -18.54
C ILE A 24 24.82 30.88 -18.18
N SER A 25 25.16 30.20 -17.08
CA SER A 25 26.54 30.10 -16.57
C SER A 25 27.32 28.87 -17.03
N ALA A 26 26.70 27.83 -17.59
CA ALA A 26 27.41 26.61 -17.97
C ALA A 26 28.52 26.82 -19.02
N LYS A 27 28.31 27.76 -19.97
CA LYS A 27 29.34 28.19 -20.94
C LYS A 27 30.48 29.01 -20.31
N LYS A 28 30.20 29.79 -19.25
CA LYS A 28 31.16 30.70 -18.58
C LYS A 28 31.95 29.99 -17.45
N GLU A 29 31.32 29.02 -16.80
CA GLU A 29 31.91 28.19 -15.73
C GLU A 29 32.85 27.10 -16.27
N LYS A 30 32.58 26.52 -17.46
CA LYS A 30 33.53 25.60 -18.12
C LYS A 30 34.89 26.25 -18.45
N ARG A 31 34.93 27.56 -18.72
CA ARG A 31 36.18 28.33 -18.91
C ARG A 31 37.05 28.42 -17.64
N LYS A 32 36.51 28.14 -16.45
CA LYS A 32 37.25 28.18 -15.16
C LYS A 32 37.63 26.80 -14.61
N GLY A 33 37.39 25.70 -15.34
CA GLY A 33 37.78 24.37 -14.88
C GLY A 33 37.10 23.95 -13.57
N LEU A 34 35.77 24.06 -13.51
CA LEU A 34 34.99 23.66 -12.34
C LEU A 34 35.26 22.19 -11.94
N ARG A 35 35.88 21.98 -10.78
CA ARG A 35 36.07 20.66 -10.18
C ARG A 35 34.99 20.40 -9.13
N THR A 36 34.55 19.15 -9.03
CA THR A 36 33.72 18.66 -7.92
C THR A 36 34.51 18.83 -6.62
N THR A 37 33.93 19.51 -5.63
CA THR A 37 34.54 19.69 -4.32
C THR A 37 34.20 18.53 -3.37
N LYS A 38 34.92 18.41 -2.25
CA LYS A 38 34.56 17.44 -1.20
C LYS A 38 33.13 17.66 -0.69
N CYS A 39 32.70 18.92 -0.57
CA CYS A 39 31.35 19.29 -0.17
C CYS A 39 30.30 18.79 -1.18
N ASP A 40 30.58 18.90 -2.49
CA ASP A 40 29.68 18.41 -3.54
C ASP A 40 29.54 16.88 -3.48
N CYS A 41 30.62 16.14 -3.19
CA CYS A 41 30.56 14.69 -2.96
C CYS A 41 29.73 14.33 -1.72
N SER A 42 29.84 15.09 -0.62
CA SER A 42 29.01 14.90 0.57
C SER A 42 27.52 15.15 0.27
N TRP A 43 27.19 16.16 -0.53
CA TRP A 43 25.82 16.42 -0.97
C TRP A 43 25.26 15.32 -1.88
N PHE A 44 26.08 14.76 -2.76
CA PHE A 44 25.71 13.61 -3.56
C PHE A 44 25.44 12.37 -2.68
N LEU A 45 26.32 12.08 -1.71
CA LEU A 45 26.10 10.99 -0.77
C LEU A 45 24.83 11.20 0.05
N PHE A 46 24.59 12.43 0.53
CA PHE A 46 23.37 12.77 1.24
C PHE A 46 22.13 12.56 0.36
N LEU A 47 22.14 13.03 -0.90
CA LEU A 47 21.05 12.82 -1.85
C LEU A 47 20.77 11.32 -2.08
N PHE A 48 21.82 10.51 -2.20
CA PHE A 48 21.70 9.06 -2.32
C PHE A 48 21.08 8.43 -1.07
N CYS A 49 21.50 8.81 0.12
CA CYS A 49 20.89 8.34 1.37
C CYS A 49 19.42 8.76 1.49
N VAL A 50 19.08 10.00 1.12
CA VAL A 50 17.69 10.48 1.09
C VAL A 50 16.87 9.65 0.11
N PHE A 51 17.42 9.38 -1.08
CA PHE A 51 16.75 8.56 -2.10
C PHE A 51 16.45 7.15 -1.59
N LEU A 52 17.42 6.46 -0.99
CA LEU A 52 17.23 5.15 -0.38
C LEU A 52 16.19 5.19 0.74
N PHE A 53 16.24 6.21 1.60
CA PHE A 53 15.25 6.41 2.65
C PHE A 53 13.84 6.58 2.04
N THR A 54 13.67 7.37 0.99
CA THR A 54 12.36 7.55 0.32
C THR A 54 11.84 6.25 -0.28
N LEU A 55 12.71 5.39 -0.85
CA LEU A 55 12.28 4.07 -1.33
C LEU A 55 11.78 3.17 -0.20
N VAL A 56 12.52 3.11 0.90
CA VAL A 56 12.13 2.34 2.10
C VAL A 56 10.83 2.89 2.69
N TRP A 57 10.71 4.23 2.76
CA TRP A 57 9.51 4.90 3.26
C TRP A 57 8.29 4.65 2.38
N LEU A 58 8.44 4.72 1.05
CA LEU A 58 7.35 4.42 0.12
C LEU A 58 6.91 2.97 0.25
N TYR A 59 7.85 2.04 0.34
CA TYR A 59 7.54 0.63 0.58
C TYR A 59 6.76 0.44 1.89
N PHE A 60 7.24 1.06 2.98
CA PHE A 60 6.57 1.03 4.27
C PHE A 60 5.15 1.65 4.21
N ALA A 61 4.98 2.77 3.50
CA ALA A 61 3.70 3.41 3.32
C ALA A 61 2.70 2.51 2.55
N ILE A 62 3.18 1.76 1.54
CA ILE A 62 2.38 0.78 0.80
C ILE A 62 1.95 -0.38 1.72
N VAL A 63 2.85 -0.87 2.57
CA VAL A 63 2.56 -1.95 3.51
C VAL A 63 1.46 -1.55 4.50
N ILE A 64 1.52 -0.32 5.01
CA ILE A 64 0.54 0.19 5.98
C ILE A 64 -0.81 0.54 5.36
N LEU A 65 -0.95 0.51 4.02
CA LEU A 65 -2.24 0.71 3.35
C LEU A 65 -3.36 -0.20 3.88
N ASN A 66 -3.01 -1.38 4.40
CA ASN A 66 -3.97 -2.28 5.02
C ASN A 66 -4.59 -1.70 6.32
N ASP A 67 -3.78 -0.98 7.10
CA ASP A 67 -4.10 -0.53 8.46
C ASP A 67 -4.46 0.95 8.56
N PHE A 68 -4.42 1.72 7.46
CA PHE A 68 -4.72 3.16 7.54
C PHE A 68 -6.09 3.46 8.15
N HIS A 69 -7.10 2.63 7.88
CA HIS A 69 -8.40 2.80 8.52
C HIS A 69 -8.31 2.63 10.04
N ASN A 70 -7.64 1.58 10.52
CA ASN A 70 -7.40 1.32 11.94
C ASN A 70 -6.51 2.40 12.59
N PHE A 71 -5.65 3.05 11.80
CA PHE A 71 -4.84 4.18 12.22
C PHE A 71 -5.69 5.46 12.37
N ASN A 72 -6.53 5.78 11.38
CA ASN A 72 -7.47 6.90 11.44
C ASN A 72 -8.44 6.76 12.63
N GLU A 73 -8.96 5.55 12.87
CA GLU A 73 -9.81 5.27 14.06
C GLU A 73 -9.07 5.52 15.38
N PHE A 74 -7.80 5.09 15.48
CA PHE A 74 -6.99 5.31 16.67
C PHE A 74 -6.77 6.80 16.96
N ILE A 75 -6.42 7.58 15.94
CA ILE A 75 -6.22 9.04 16.12
C ILE A 75 -7.53 9.75 16.42
N PHE A 76 -8.64 9.33 15.81
CA PHE A 76 -9.95 9.87 16.15
C PHE A 76 -10.28 9.64 17.64
N LYS A 77 -9.98 8.47 18.19
CA LYS A 77 -10.24 8.18 19.62
C LYS A 77 -9.52 9.18 20.54
N GLN A 78 -8.29 9.57 20.20
CA GLN A 78 -7.47 10.50 20.98
C GLN A 78 -7.82 11.98 20.75
N ARG A 79 -8.03 12.40 19.50
CA ARG A 79 -8.14 13.82 19.11
C ARG A 79 -9.55 14.28 18.76
N LYS A 80 -10.50 13.35 18.62
CA LYS A 80 -11.88 13.58 18.16
C LYS A 80 -11.99 14.25 16.77
N LEU A 81 -10.88 14.30 16.03
CA LEU A 81 -10.81 14.84 14.68
C LEU A 81 -10.66 13.69 13.69
N TRP A 82 -11.61 13.59 12.76
CA TRP A 82 -11.54 12.61 11.68
C TRP A 82 -10.81 13.21 10.49
N LEU A 83 -9.62 12.70 10.21
CA LEU A 83 -8.79 13.08 9.06
C LEU A 83 -8.27 11.81 8.41
N ASP A 84 -8.08 11.87 7.09
CA ASP A 84 -7.39 10.80 6.36
C ASP A 84 -5.88 10.96 6.51
N TRP A 85 -5.33 10.38 7.57
CA TRP A 85 -3.90 10.48 7.88
C TRP A 85 -3.01 9.70 6.91
N SER A 86 -3.59 8.89 6.02
CA SER A 86 -2.84 8.24 4.94
C SER A 86 -2.21 9.27 4.01
N LEU A 87 -2.95 10.32 3.63
CA LEU A 87 -2.46 11.41 2.79
C LEU A 87 -1.30 12.14 3.44
N VAL A 88 -1.42 12.38 4.75
CA VAL A 88 -0.42 13.04 5.56
C VAL A 88 0.87 12.20 5.58
N LEU A 89 0.77 10.89 5.84
CA LEU A 89 1.89 9.95 5.83
C LEU A 89 2.54 9.75 4.43
N LEU A 90 1.79 9.98 3.36
CA LEU A 90 2.28 9.88 1.98
C LEU A 90 2.97 11.16 1.47
N VAL A 91 2.91 12.29 2.20
CA VAL A 91 3.56 13.55 1.79
C VAL A 91 5.06 13.37 1.49
N PRO A 92 5.88 12.71 2.35
CA PRO A 92 7.30 12.50 2.04
C PRO A 92 7.53 11.61 0.81
N SER A 93 6.57 10.74 0.49
CA SER A 93 6.62 9.83 -0.67
C SER A 93 6.32 10.54 -2.00
N SER A 94 5.75 11.74 -1.96
CA SER A 94 5.35 12.49 -3.16
C SER A 94 6.50 13.19 -3.90
N GLU A 95 7.72 13.09 -3.39
CA GLU A 95 8.90 13.78 -3.92
C GLU A 95 9.55 13.04 -5.11
N VAL A 96 8.80 12.92 -6.21
CA VAL A 96 9.28 12.38 -7.51
C VAL A 96 10.54 13.10 -8.00
N SER A 97 10.72 14.36 -7.61
CA SER A 97 11.89 15.14 -7.98
C SER A 97 13.19 14.64 -7.35
N LEU A 98 13.16 13.89 -6.24
CA LEU A 98 14.37 13.24 -5.70
C LEU A 98 14.87 12.12 -6.61
N PHE A 99 13.97 11.30 -7.16
CA PHE A 99 14.30 10.29 -8.16
C PHE A 99 14.93 10.93 -9.40
N PHE A 100 14.33 12.01 -9.91
CA PHE A 100 14.85 12.74 -11.06
C PHE A 100 16.24 13.34 -10.80
N LEU A 101 16.44 13.96 -9.63
CA LEU A 101 17.75 14.52 -9.24
C LEU A 101 18.82 13.44 -9.09
N GLN A 102 18.46 12.26 -8.58
CA GLN A 102 19.39 11.14 -8.44
C GLN A 102 19.79 10.58 -9.81
N VAL A 103 18.83 10.38 -10.72
CA VAL A 103 19.11 9.97 -12.11
C VAL A 103 19.99 10.98 -12.82
N LEU A 104 19.72 12.27 -12.62
CA LEU A 104 20.49 13.36 -13.21
C LEU A 104 21.92 13.42 -12.65
N ALA A 105 22.10 13.23 -11.34
CA ALA A 105 23.41 13.16 -10.71
C ALA A 105 24.24 11.97 -11.24
N LEU A 106 23.62 10.78 -11.34
CA LEU A 106 24.25 9.61 -11.94
C LEU A 106 24.65 9.88 -13.40
N SER A 107 23.74 10.48 -14.19
CA SER A 107 24.00 10.84 -15.60
C SER A 107 25.17 11.82 -15.76
N LEU A 108 25.29 12.80 -14.86
CA LEU A 108 26.40 13.76 -14.84
C LEU A 108 27.72 13.08 -14.47
N GLN A 109 27.70 12.16 -13.51
CA GLN A 109 28.87 11.37 -13.15
C GLN A 109 29.33 10.48 -14.30
N LEU A 110 28.39 9.87 -15.04
CA LEU A 110 28.68 9.11 -16.27
C LEU A 110 29.29 9.98 -17.38
N CYS A 111 28.90 11.25 -17.47
CA CYS A 111 29.45 12.21 -18.42
C CYS A 111 30.77 12.86 -17.94
N GLY A 112 31.25 12.55 -16.73
CA GLY A 112 32.45 13.16 -16.13
C GLY A 112 32.29 14.64 -15.76
N GLU A 113 31.05 15.13 -15.64
CA GLU A 113 30.72 16.53 -15.34
C GLU A 113 30.66 16.80 -13.82
N PRO A 114 30.81 18.06 -13.37
CA PRO A 114 30.81 18.40 -11.95
C PRO A 114 29.41 18.28 -11.30
N LEU A 115 29.34 17.68 -10.11
CA LEU A 115 28.10 17.46 -9.35
C LEU A 115 27.71 18.68 -8.50
N LYS A 116 27.45 19.82 -9.14
CA LYS A 116 27.05 21.04 -8.42
C LYS A 116 25.53 21.13 -8.24
N LEU A 117 25.07 20.71 -7.06
CA LEU A 117 23.65 20.82 -6.69
C LEU A 117 23.28 22.26 -6.32
N HIS A 118 22.22 22.79 -6.93
CA HIS A 118 21.72 24.13 -6.65
C HIS A 118 21.16 24.26 -5.22
N TRP A 119 21.22 25.46 -4.63
CA TRP A 119 20.72 25.71 -3.27
C TRP A 119 19.21 25.44 -3.15
N VAL A 120 18.41 25.71 -4.20
CA VAL A 120 16.97 25.39 -4.22
C VAL A 120 16.74 23.89 -4.03
N HIS A 121 17.53 23.04 -4.70
CA HIS A 121 17.42 21.60 -4.52
C HIS A 121 17.89 21.16 -3.13
N LYS A 122 18.93 21.78 -2.57
CA LYS A 122 19.37 21.51 -1.20
C LYS A 122 18.27 21.81 -0.18
N VAL A 123 17.63 22.97 -0.30
CA VAL A 123 16.48 23.36 0.56
C VAL A 123 15.34 22.36 0.39
N ARG A 124 14.99 21.99 -0.85
CA ARG A 124 13.93 21.02 -1.12
C ARG A 124 14.21 19.64 -0.53
N VAL A 125 15.45 19.13 -0.63
CA VAL A 125 15.84 17.84 -0.05
C VAL A 125 15.80 17.89 1.48
N MET A 126 16.12 19.05 2.09
CA MET A 126 16.13 19.23 3.54
C MET A 126 14.75 19.50 4.16
N ALA A 127 13.83 20.15 3.44
CA ALA A 127 12.54 20.58 3.96
C ALA A 127 11.66 19.45 4.56
N PRO A 128 11.63 18.21 4.03
CA PRO A 128 10.81 17.13 4.61
C PRO A 128 11.34 16.55 5.93
N TRP A 129 12.63 16.73 6.26
CA TRP A 129 13.27 16.03 7.39
C TRP A 129 12.74 16.43 8.77
N PRO A 130 12.50 17.71 9.10
CA PRO A 130 11.87 18.09 10.37
C PRO A 130 10.49 17.44 10.55
N TRP A 131 9.75 17.30 9.45
CA TRP A 131 8.43 16.67 9.46
C TRP A 131 8.51 15.17 9.71
N ILE A 132 9.42 14.46 9.02
CA ILE A 132 9.69 13.03 9.23
C ILE A 132 10.11 12.76 10.68
N LEU A 133 11.04 13.57 11.22
CA LEU A 133 11.52 13.43 12.60
C LEU A 133 10.40 13.69 13.61
N GLY A 134 9.61 14.76 13.42
CA GLY A 134 8.47 15.07 14.28
C GLY A 134 7.42 13.96 14.27
N MET A 135 7.10 13.43 13.08
CA MET A 135 6.16 12.32 12.94
C MET A 135 6.70 11.03 13.60
N GLY A 136 7.97 10.72 13.40
CA GLY A 136 8.61 9.54 14.01
C GLY A 136 8.59 9.60 15.54
N LEU A 137 8.98 10.73 16.13
CA LEU A 137 8.92 10.94 17.58
C LEU A 137 7.48 10.87 18.11
N TRP A 138 6.51 11.39 17.37
CA TRP A 138 5.10 11.33 17.76
C TRP A 138 4.54 9.90 17.72
N ILE A 139 4.88 9.11 16.69
CA ILE A 139 4.47 7.70 16.61
C ILE A 139 5.11 6.89 17.75
N LEU A 140 6.38 7.13 18.07
CA LEU A 140 7.07 6.50 19.20
C LEU A 140 6.42 6.87 20.54
N GLY A 141 6.06 8.15 20.73
CA GLY A 141 5.45 8.66 21.95
C GLY A 141 4.00 8.21 22.20
N THR A 142 3.29 7.73 21.16
CA THR A 142 1.87 7.31 21.28
C THR A 142 1.69 5.83 21.64
N GLY A 143 2.78 5.08 21.84
CA GLY A 143 2.72 3.66 22.18
C GLY A 143 2.28 2.77 21.03
N LEU A 144 2.31 3.27 19.78
CA LEU A 144 2.04 2.49 18.56
C LEU A 144 3.15 1.47 18.22
N GLY A 145 4.10 1.29 19.14
CA GLY A 145 5.23 0.35 19.09
C GLY A 145 4.86 -1.09 18.73
N TRP A 146 3.65 -1.54 19.07
CA TRP A 146 3.22 -2.92 18.86
C TRP A 146 2.78 -3.21 17.41
N ARG A 147 2.43 -2.19 16.61
CA ARG A 147 2.04 -2.37 15.19
C ARG A 147 3.23 -2.54 14.23
N TRP A 148 4.46 -2.33 14.72
CA TRP A 148 5.69 -2.62 13.97
C TRP A 148 5.97 -4.13 13.85
N LEU A 149 5.18 -5.01 14.49
CA LEU A 149 5.25 -6.47 14.28
C LEU A 149 4.87 -6.92 12.85
N THR A 150 4.41 -6.02 12.00
CA THR A 150 4.14 -6.28 10.57
C THR A 150 5.40 -6.51 9.73
N LEU A 151 6.61 -6.40 10.28
CA LEU A 151 7.88 -6.51 9.55
C LEU A 151 8.10 -7.79 8.70
N PRO A 152 7.66 -9.01 9.08
CA PRO A 152 7.99 -10.21 8.31
C PRO A 152 7.03 -10.52 7.15
N LEU A 153 5.78 -10.02 7.15
CA LEU A 153 4.76 -10.35 6.13
C LEU A 153 5.02 -9.71 4.74
N PRO A 154 5.44 -8.43 4.64
CA PRO A 154 5.65 -7.78 3.35
C PRO A 154 6.76 -8.38 2.48
N PRO A 155 7.93 -8.78 3.05
CA PRO A 155 8.94 -9.50 2.28
C PRO A 155 8.45 -10.84 1.72
N GLN A 156 7.52 -11.53 2.38
CA GLN A 156 6.93 -12.76 1.84
C GLN A 156 6.12 -12.51 0.56
N ALA A 157 5.49 -11.34 0.41
CA ALA A 157 4.77 -10.98 -0.81
C ALA A 157 5.71 -10.47 -1.91
N THR A 158 6.69 -9.65 -1.54
CA THR A 158 7.43 -8.81 -2.49
C THR A 158 8.89 -9.19 -2.66
N GLY A 159 9.40 -10.14 -1.87
CA GLY A 159 10.82 -10.56 -1.85
C GLY A 159 11.43 -10.78 -3.23
N PRO A 160 10.81 -11.60 -4.11
CA PRO A 160 11.31 -11.80 -5.47
C PRO A 160 11.50 -10.49 -6.27
N PHE A 161 10.57 -9.55 -6.15
CA PHE A 161 10.62 -8.28 -6.87
C PHE A 161 11.61 -7.29 -6.26
N LEU A 162 11.71 -7.28 -4.92
CA LEU A 162 12.72 -6.50 -4.21
C LEU A 162 14.12 -6.97 -4.58
N HIS A 163 14.34 -8.28 -4.68
CA HIS A 163 15.61 -8.85 -5.16
C HIS A 163 15.97 -8.34 -6.56
N ILE A 164 15.06 -8.47 -7.53
CA ILE A 164 15.30 -7.99 -8.91
C ILE A 164 15.60 -6.50 -8.93
N GLY A 165 14.85 -5.69 -8.17
CA GLY A 165 15.08 -4.25 -8.05
C GLY A 165 16.45 -3.91 -7.47
N LEU A 166 16.89 -4.62 -6.41
CA LEU A 166 18.19 -4.43 -5.78
C LEU A 166 19.34 -4.86 -6.70
N VAL A 167 19.23 -6.03 -7.34
CA VAL A 167 20.21 -6.49 -8.32
C VAL A 167 20.35 -5.48 -9.44
N GLY A 168 19.24 -5.09 -10.09
CA GLY A 168 19.25 -4.10 -11.16
C GLY A 168 19.85 -2.76 -10.73
N GLY A 169 19.47 -2.26 -9.54
CA GLY A 169 20.03 -1.04 -8.97
C GLY A 169 21.55 -1.10 -8.79
N MET A 170 22.07 -2.22 -8.28
CA MET A 170 23.51 -2.42 -8.12
C MET A 170 24.22 -2.60 -9.45
N THR A 171 23.63 -3.31 -10.42
CA THR A 171 24.14 -3.43 -11.80
C THR A 171 24.35 -2.04 -12.42
N PHE A 172 23.39 -1.12 -12.25
CA PHE A 172 23.53 0.27 -12.73
C PHE A 172 24.68 1.03 -12.05
N LEU A 173 24.93 0.76 -10.77
CA LEU A 173 26.04 1.36 -10.03
C LEU A 173 27.43 0.82 -10.43
N ALA A 174 27.50 -0.29 -11.16
CA ALA A 174 28.76 -0.84 -11.67
C ALA A 174 29.51 0.14 -12.58
N TRP A 175 28.79 0.90 -13.41
CA TRP A 175 29.40 1.83 -14.36
C TRP A 175 30.10 3.04 -13.71
N PRO A 176 29.46 3.80 -12.79
CA PRO A 176 30.15 4.86 -12.07
C PRO A 176 31.31 4.32 -11.22
N LEU A 177 31.22 3.08 -10.71
CA LEU A 177 32.32 2.42 -9.99
C LEU A 177 33.49 2.09 -10.94
N ALA A 178 33.23 1.52 -12.12
CA ALA A 178 34.24 1.21 -13.12
C ALA A 178 34.97 2.47 -13.63
N THR A 179 34.25 3.58 -13.80
CA THR A 179 34.77 4.86 -14.31
C THR A 179 35.37 5.78 -13.25
N SER A 180 35.55 5.31 -12.01
CA SER A 180 35.94 6.12 -10.86
C SER A 180 37.43 6.53 -10.85
N LEU A 181 37.85 7.31 -11.85
CA LEU A 181 39.25 7.64 -12.15
C LEU A 181 40.00 8.39 -11.01
N ARG A 182 39.30 9.09 -10.10
CA ARG A 182 39.91 10.05 -9.14
C ARG A 182 40.05 9.57 -7.70
N LEU A 183 39.62 8.35 -7.36
CA LEU A 183 39.75 7.84 -5.99
C LEU A 183 41.18 7.32 -5.74
N PRO A 184 41.71 7.44 -4.49
CA PRO A 184 42.98 6.82 -4.12
C PRO A 184 42.88 5.30 -4.24
N THR A 185 43.97 4.65 -4.65
CA THR A 185 44.02 3.21 -4.97
C THR A 185 43.46 2.34 -3.85
N GLY A 186 43.81 2.63 -2.59
CA GLY A 186 43.28 1.88 -1.44
C GLY A 186 41.76 1.97 -1.29
N LEU A 187 41.19 3.17 -1.48
CA LEU A 187 39.74 3.38 -1.40
C LEU A 187 39.00 2.73 -2.59
N LYS A 188 39.60 2.74 -3.78
CA LYS A 188 39.07 2.03 -4.97
C LYS A 188 38.96 0.54 -4.71
N VAL A 189 40.04 -0.08 -4.23
CA VAL A 189 40.08 -1.52 -3.92
C VAL A 189 39.07 -1.85 -2.84
N PHE A 190 39.01 -1.06 -1.77
CA PHE A 190 38.01 -1.23 -0.71
C PHE A 190 36.58 -1.18 -1.24
N LEU A 191 36.22 -0.17 -2.05
CA LEU A 191 34.87 -0.03 -2.62
C LEU A 191 34.52 -1.18 -3.58
N LEU A 192 35.49 -1.67 -4.36
CA LEU A 192 35.30 -2.84 -5.21
C LEU A 192 35.06 -4.11 -4.40
N LEU A 193 35.81 -4.33 -3.31
CA LEU A 193 35.59 -5.47 -2.42
C LEU A 193 34.21 -5.42 -1.77
N VAL A 194 33.80 -4.25 -1.26
CA VAL A 194 32.46 -4.06 -0.69
C VAL A 194 31.39 -4.29 -1.74
N TYR A 195 31.54 -3.73 -2.95
CA TYR A 195 30.60 -3.94 -4.05
C TYR A 195 30.47 -5.43 -4.42
N CYS A 196 31.59 -6.14 -4.57
CA CYS A 196 31.59 -7.58 -4.86
C CYS A 196 30.91 -8.38 -3.75
N ALA A 197 31.19 -8.07 -2.47
CA ALA A 197 30.56 -8.74 -1.34
C ALA A 197 29.03 -8.52 -1.34
N VAL A 198 28.56 -7.30 -1.60
CA VAL A 198 27.14 -6.98 -1.73
C VAL A 198 26.51 -7.73 -2.91
N MET A 199 27.17 -7.77 -4.07
CA MET A 199 26.66 -8.50 -5.24
C MET A 199 26.55 -10.00 -4.99
N ILE A 200 27.54 -10.62 -4.34
CA ILE A 200 27.49 -12.04 -3.96
C ILE A 200 26.32 -12.29 -3.00
N ALA A 201 26.15 -11.44 -1.99
CA ALA A 201 25.05 -11.54 -1.06
C ALA A 201 23.69 -11.41 -1.76
N LEU A 202 23.57 -10.50 -2.75
CA LEU A 202 22.35 -10.33 -3.53
C LEU A 202 22.06 -11.55 -4.41
N TYR A 203 23.05 -12.08 -5.14
CA TYR A 203 22.87 -13.28 -5.97
C TYR A 203 22.50 -14.53 -5.16
N LEU A 204 22.90 -14.59 -3.89
CA LEU A 204 22.52 -15.66 -2.97
C LEU A 204 21.23 -15.38 -2.19
N ALA A 205 20.73 -14.14 -2.21
CA ALA A 205 19.55 -13.74 -1.44
C ALA A 205 18.28 -14.55 -1.73
N PRO A 206 18.00 -14.98 -2.98
CA PRO A 206 16.84 -15.82 -3.28
C PRO A 206 16.74 -17.13 -2.49
N LEU A 207 17.86 -17.65 -1.97
CA LEU A 207 17.88 -18.83 -1.09
C LEU A 207 17.26 -18.55 0.29
N MET A 208 17.26 -17.29 0.73
CA MET A 208 16.75 -16.85 2.02
C MET A 208 15.34 -16.25 1.92
N ILE A 209 14.81 -16.06 0.71
CA ILE A 209 13.47 -15.51 0.49
C ILE A 209 12.46 -16.63 0.68
N THR A 210 11.72 -16.58 1.78
CA THR A 210 10.56 -17.45 2.01
C THR A 210 9.29 -16.72 1.60
N SER A 211 8.49 -17.35 0.74
CA SER A 211 7.17 -16.85 0.35
C SER A 211 6.20 -18.02 0.27
N PRO A 212 5.00 -17.92 0.87
CA PRO A 212 4.03 -18.99 0.73
C PRO A 212 3.53 -19.11 -0.72
N CYS A 213 3.62 -18.06 -1.54
CA CYS A 213 3.14 -18.05 -2.93
C CYS A 213 4.15 -18.58 -3.95
N ILE A 214 5.33 -19.03 -3.52
CA ILE A 214 6.22 -19.82 -4.38
C ILE A 214 5.74 -21.28 -4.29
N MET A 215 4.79 -21.63 -5.14
CA MET A 215 4.19 -22.96 -5.22
C MET A 215 3.54 -23.18 -6.59
N GLU A 216 3.27 -24.44 -6.91
CA GLU A 216 2.52 -24.81 -8.11
C GLU A 216 1.02 -24.53 -7.94
N GLU A 217 0.33 -24.21 -9.03
CA GLU A 217 -1.10 -23.87 -8.99
C GLU A 217 -1.97 -25.04 -8.51
N ASN A 218 -1.55 -26.28 -8.76
CA ASN A 218 -2.22 -27.48 -8.27
C ASN A 218 -2.10 -27.69 -6.75
N GLN A 219 -1.13 -27.04 -6.10
CA GLN A 219 -0.94 -27.06 -4.64
C GLN A 219 -1.65 -25.88 -3.96
N LEU A 220 -2.22 -24.96 -4.75
CA LEU A 220 -2.90 -23.78 -4.23
C LEU A 220 -4.11 -24.21 -3.39
N PRO A 221 -4.19 -23.77 -2.12
CA PRO A 221 -5.37 -23.99 -1.31
C PRO A 221 -6.64 -23.37 -1.92
N PRO A 222 -7.85 -23.86 -1.55
CA PRO A 222 -9.09 -23.24 -1.98
C PRO A 222 -9.13 -21.79 -1.49
N LYS A 223 -9.79 -20.94 -2.29
CA LYS A 223 -9.93 -19.52 -1.99
C LYS A 223 -10.50 -19.30 -0.58
N PRO A 224 -9.86 -18.48 0.27
CA PRO A 224 -10.38 -18.18 1.60
C PRO A 224 -11.78 -17.56 1.54
N ALA A 225 -12.64 -17.97 2.46
CA ALA A 225 -13.94 -17.34 2.64
C ALA A 225 -13.77 -15.89 3.13
N LEU A 226 -14.73 -15.04 2.78
CA LEU A 226 -14.74 -13.64 3.18
C LEU A 226 -15.78 -13.42 4.27
N VAL A 227 -15.35 -12.82 5.37
CA VAL A 227 -16.20 -12.37 6.47
C VAL A 227 -16.29 -10.84 6.42
N GLY A 228 -17.51 -10.32 6.32
CA GLY A 228 -17.75 -8.89 6.31
C GLY A 228 -17.45 -8.29 7.68
N HIS A 229 -16.39 -7.49 7.80
CA HIS A 229 -16.10 -6.78 9.03
C HIS A 229 -17.21 -5.75 9.30
N ARG A 230 -17.92 -5.86 10.41
CA ARG A 230 -19.06 -4.98 10.76
C ARG A 230 -20.17 -4.98 9.68
N GLY A 231 -20.42 -6.13 9.06
CA GLY A 231 -21.43 -6.26 7.98
C GLY A 231 -20.94 -5.91 6.57
N ALA A 232 -19.63 -5.66 6.40
CA ALA A 232 -19.00 -5.18 5.16
C ALA A 232 -19.44 -3.73 4.80
N PRO A 233 -18.85 -2.69 5.43
CA PRO A 233 -19.27 -1.29 5.26
C PRO A 233 -19.18 -0.77 3.82
N MET A 234 -18.55 -1.52 2.90
CA MET A 234 -18.37 -1.13 1.51
C MET A 234 -19.35 -1.82 0.53
N GLN A 235 -20.04 -2.92 0.92
CA GLN A 235 -21.20 -3.57 0.25
C GLN A 235 -21.40 -5.02 0.77
N PRO A 236 -22.66 -5.52 0.87
CA PRO A 236 -22.92 -6.90 1.28
C PRO A 236 -22.61 -7.88 0.15
N ALA A 237 -21.43 -8.50 0.20
CA ALA A 237 -21.01 -9.50 -0.78
C ALA A 237 -20.67 -10.86 -0.17
N THR A 238 -20.79 -10.99 1.16
CA THR A 238 -20.34 -12.12 1.97
C THR A 238 -21.51 -12.93 2.52
N ARG A 239 -21.29 -14.24 2.71
CA ARG A 239 -22.22 -15.14 3.41
C ARG A 239 -22.01 -15.18 4.92
N MET A 240 -21.02 -14.44 5.41
CA MET A 240 -20.71 -14.32 6.84
C MET A 240 -20.37 -12.87 7.18
N ILE A 241 -20.81 -12.42 8.35
CA ILE A 241 -20.51 -11.09 8.89
C ILE A 241 -20.00 -11.22 10.33
N ARG A 242 -19.05 -10.36 10.73
CA ARG A 242 -18.65 -10.21 12.12
C ARG A 242 -19.29 -8.96 12.69
N VAL A 243 -19.93 -9.07 13.85
CA VAL A 243 -20.69 -8.00 14.47
C VAL A 243 -20.27 -7.80 15.92
N CYS A 244 -20.21 -6.55 16.35
CA CYS A 244 -19.94 -6.18 17.73
C CYS A 244 -21.26 -5.84 18.43
N SER A 245 -21.57 -6.54 19.52
CA SER A 245 -22.82 -6.37 20.26
C SER A 245 -22.55 -5.78 21.64
N PHE A 246 -23.38 -4.81 22.01
CA PHE A 246 -23.48 -4.21 23.35
C PHE A 246 -24.91 -4.40 23.85
N ALA A 247 -25.16 -4.17 25.13
CA ALA A 247 -26.51 -4.07 25.67
C ALA A 247 -26.78 -2.66 26.19
N SER A 248 -28.00 -2.17 25.97
CA SER A 248 -28.46 -0.89 26.48
C SER A 248 -28.68 -0.93 28.00
N ALA A 249 -28.89 0.22 28.62
CA ALA A 249 -29.11 0.30 30.07
C ALA A 249 -30.38 -0.46 30.53
N ASP A 250 -31.37 -0.59 29.64
CA ASP A 250 -32.60 -1.38 29.79
C ASP A 250 -32.48 -2.81 29.22
N GLY A 251 -31.27 -3.28 28.92
CA GLY A 251 -30.98 -4.69 28.63
C GLY A 251 -31.22 -5.16 27.20
N VAL A 252 -31.45 -4.26 26.24
CA VAL A 252 -31.67 -4.61 24.83
C VAL A 252 -30.33 -4.75 24.11
N PRO A 253 -30.00 -5.93 23.52
CA PRO A 253 -28.78 -6.08 22.74
C PRO A 253 -28.86 -5.33 21.40
N PHE A 254 -27.80 -4.59 21.06
CA PHE A 254 -27.71 -3.78 19.85
C PHE A 254 -26.30 -3.78 19.26
N LEU A 255 -26.20 -3.41 17.98
CA LEU A 255 -24.94 -3.46 17.25
C LEU A 255 -24.23 -2.11 17.26
N MET A 256 -23.03 -2.11 17.83
CA MET A 256 -22.12 -0.97 17.86
C MET A 256 -20.70 -1.46 18.01
N HIS A 257 -19.73 -0.76 17.43
CA HIS A 257 -18.32 -1.13 17.59
C HIS A 257 -17.64 -0.39 18.74
N ASP A 258 -17.95 0.90 18.89
CA ASP A 258 -17.30 1.76 19.86
C ASP A 258 -18.08 1.80 21.17
N GLU A 259 -17.37 1.86 22.30
CA GLU A 259 -17.97 2.14 23.60
C GLU A 259 -18.68 3.50 23.66
N LYS A 260 -18.28 4.46 22.82
CA LYS A 260 -18.91 5.79 22.73
C LYS A 260 -19.55 5.98 21.37
N LEU A 261 -20.69 6.67 21.36
CA LEU A 261 -21.51 6.85 20.15
C LEU A 261 -21.00 7.99 19.23
N THR A 262 -20.09 8.84 19.72
CA THR A 262 -19.63 10.07 19.04
C THR A 262 -18.95 9.90 17.67
N ARG A 263 -18.43 8.71 17.34
CA ARG A 263 -17.78 8.50 16.03
C ARG A 263 -18.79 8.25 14.91
N THR A 264 -19.81 7.46 15.21
CA THR A 264 -20.69 6.87 14.20
C THR A 264 -22.15 7.28 14.37
N THR A 265 -22.44 8.27 15.22
CA THR A 265 -23.78 8.80 15.38
C THR A 265 -23.81 10.32 15.58
N ASN A 266 -25.01 10.88 15.56
CA ASN A 266 -25.28 12.28 15.91
C ASN A 266 -25.55 12.52 17.41
N VAL A 267 -25.08 11.66 18.32
CA VAL A 267 -25.34 11.77 19.77
C VAL A 267 -25.03 13.15 20.36
N GLN A 268 -24.01 13.83 19.84
CA GLN A 268 -23.62 15.17 20.31
C GLN A 268 -24.71 16.23 20.06
N ALA A 269 -25.50 16.05 19.00
CA ALA A 269 -26.59 16.95 18.64
C ALA A 269 -27.89 16.62 19.39
N VAL A 270 -28.18 15.34 19.60
CA VAL A 270 -29.43 14.88 20.24
C VAL A 270 -29.33 14.90 21.77
N PHE A 271 -28.18 14.47 22.32
CA PHE A 271 -27.93 14.35 23.75
C PHE A 271 -26.57 14.96 24.14
N PRO A 272 -26.40 16.29 24.04
CA PRO A 272 -25.10 16.95 24.21
C PRO A 272 -24.43 16.68 25.56
N GLU A 273 -25.20 16.68 26.65
CA GLU A 273 -24.69 16.46 28.02
C GLU A 273 -24.27 15.01 28.28
N ARG A 274 -24.91 14.05 27.60
CA ARG A 274 -24.65 12.61 27.75
C ARG A 274 -23.71 12.05 26.68
N ALA A 275 -23.32 12.83 25.67
CA ALA A 275 -22.55 12.37 24.52
C ALA A 275 -21.19 11.73 24.89
N SER A 276 -20.64 12.08 26.05
CA SER A 276 -19.38 11.53 26.55
C SER A 276 -19.52 10.19 27.27
N LEU A 277 -20.75 9.79 27.61
CA LEU A 277 -21.08 8.53 28.28
C LEU A 277 -20.87 7.32 27.36
N ASN A 278 -20.80 6.14 27.97
CA ASN A 278 -20.75 4.87 27.25
C ASN A 278 -22.11 4.57 26.62
N SER A 279 -22.10 3.85 25.50
CA SER A 279 -23.28 3.41 24.76
C SER A 279 -24.21 2.54 25.63
N THR A 280 -23.65 1.81 26.59
CA THR A 280 -24.39 0.99 27.57
C THR A 280 -25.17 1.81 28.60
N ALA A 281 -24.91 3.13 28.73
CA ALA A 281 -25.63 4.01 29.65
C ALA A 281 -26.91 4.61 29.04
N PHE A 282 -27.17 4.35 27.76
CA PHE A 282 -28.37 4.82 27.07
C PHE A 282 -29.44 3.72 27.05
N ASN A 283 -30.70 4.11 27.21
CA ASN A 283 -31.83 3.22 27.00
C ASN A 283 -32.02 2.95 25.50
N TRP A 284 -32.70 1.87 25.16
CA TRP A 284 -32.95 1.52 23.76
C TRP A 284 -33.74 2.60 23.01
N THR A 285 -34.74 3.21 23.66
CA THR A 285 -35.53 4.31 23.09
C THR A 285 -34.70 5.56 22.79
N ASP A 286 -33.63 5.82 23.54
CA ASP A 286 -32.68 6.90 23.25
C ASP A 286 -31.80 6.55 22.05
N LEU A 287 -31.29 5.31 22.00
CA LEU A 287 -30.43 4.82 20.92
C LEU A 287 -31.15 4.86 19.56
N GLN A 288 -32.44 4.53 19.52
CA GLN A 288 -33.26 4.57 18.30
C GLN A 288 -33.45 5.98 17.73
N GLN A 289 -33.34 7.03 18.55
CA GLN A 289 -33.45 8.41 18.07
C GLN A 289 -32.23 8.83 17.24
N LEU A 290 -31.08 8.20 17.46
CA LEU A 290 -29.83 8.60 16.83
C LEU A 290 -29.78 8.28 15.34
N ASP A 291 -29.23 9.18 14.54
CA ASP A 291 -28.75 8.89 13.20
C ASP A 291 -27.42 8.14 13.32
N ALA A 292 -27.31 6.98 12.66
CA ALA A 292 -26.10 6.15 12.66
C ALA A 292 -25.47 6.01 11.26
N GLY A 293 -25.87 6.86 10.31
CA GLY A 293 -25.60 6.67 8.89
C GLY A 293 -25.01 7.88 8.18
N SER A 294 -25.45 9.09 8.52
CA SER A 294 -25.02 10.34 7.88
C SER A 294 -23.52 10.59 8.04
N TRP A 295 -22.95 10.17 9.19
CA TRP A 295 -21.51 10.25 9.45
C TRP A 295 -20.65 9.58 8.36
N PHE A 296 -21.15 8.50 7.75
CA PHE A 296 -20.43 7.73 6.75
C PHE A 296 -20.21 8.52 5.46
N LEU A 297 -21.21 9.34 5.09
CA LEU A 297 -21.17 10.19 3.89
C LEU A 297 -20.33 11.45 4.12
N GLU A 298 -20.38 11.99 5.33
CA GLU A 298 -19.64 13.18 5.74
C GLU A 298 -18.14 12.90 5.89
N ARG A 299 -17.81 11.86 6.68
CA ARG A 299 -16.42 11.54 7.04
C ARG A 299 -15.69 10.72 5.99
N ARG A 300 -16.42 10.06 5.09
CA ARG A 300 -15.90 9.25 3.99
C ARG A 300 -14.77 8.31 4.43
N PRO A 301 -15.04 7.41 5.40
CA PRO A 301 -14.02 6.56 6.01
C PRO A 301 -13.36 5.57 5.03
N PHE A 302 -13.97 5.37 3.86
CA PHE A 302 -13.49 4.52 2.79
C PHE A 302 -13.62 5.21 1.42
N SER A 303 -12.80 4.80 0.46
CA SER A 303 -12.79 5.39 -0.89
C SER A 303 -14.10 5.11 -1.67
N THR A 304 -14.81 4.01 -1.39
CA THR A 304 -16.07 3.63 -2.07
C THR A 304 -17.24 4.54 -1.76
N VAL A 305 -17.19 5.40 -0.74
CA VAL A 305 -18.26 6.38 -0.51
C VAL A 305 -18.46 7.27 -1.75
N LYS A 306 -17.39 7.51 -2.52
CA LYS A 306 -17.45 8.27 -3.77
C LYS A 306 -18.25 7.56 -4.87
N SER A 307 -18.26 6.23 -4.89
CA SER A 307 -18.94 5.43 -5.92
C SER A 307 -20.39 5.08 -5.59
N LEU A 308 -20.91 5.46 -4.41
CA LEU A 308 -22.31 5.22 -4.05
C LEU A 308 -23.27 6.02 -4.95
N SER A 309 -24.36 5.38 -5.36
CA SER A 309 -25.44 6.01 -6.11
C SER A 309 -26.20 7.03 -5.25
N ALA A 310 -26.98 7.92 -5.87
CA ALA A 310 -27.81 8.88 -5.13
C ALA A 310 -28.85 8.18 -4.22
N GLY A 311 -29.40 7.04 -4.67
CA GLY A 311 -30.31 6.21 -3.89
C GLY A 311 -29.63 5.63 -2.66
N ASP A 312 -28.45 5.01 -2.84
CA ASP A 312 -27.70 4.41 -1.74
C ASP A 312 -27.27 5.44 -0.70
N ARG A 313 -26.89 6.64 -1.14
CA ARG A 313 -26.57 7.75 -0.23
C ARG A 313 -27.79 8.15 0.61
N LYS A 314 -28.97 8.24 -0.01
CA LYS A 314 -30.22 8.56 0.71
C LYS A 314 -30.62 7.46 1.69
N GLN A 315 -30.35 6.19 1.37
CA GLN A 315 -30.59 5.07 2.28
C GLN A 315 -29.56 5.04 3.42
N ALA A 316 -28.29 5.32 3.12
CA ALA A 316 -27.22 5.42 4.11
C ALA A 316 -27.50 6.53 5.13
N SER A 317 -27.96 7.71 4.71
CA SER A 317 -28.29 8.82 5.62
C SER A 317 -29.54 8.57 6.50
N LYS A 318 -30.26 7.46 6.29
CA LYS A 318 -31.44 7.09 7.08
C LYS A 318 -31.16 5.95 8.06
N GLN A 319 -29.93 5.44 8.09
CA GLN A 319 -29.60 4.30 8.94
C GLN A 319 -29.67 4.65 10.42
N LYS A 320 -30.20 3.71 11.19
CA LYS A 320 -30.33 3.75 12.64
C LYS A 320 -29.42 2.69 13.27
N ILE A 321 -29.24 2.76 14.57
CA ILE A 321 -28.57 1.69 15.33
C ILE A 321 -29.52 0.48 15.30
N PRO A 322 -29.12 -0.68 14.76
CA PRO A 322 -30.00 -1.83 14.69
C PRO A 322 -29.94 -2.63 16.00
N SER A 323 -31.08 -3.21 16.39
CA SER A 323 -31.11 -4.20 17.47
C SER A 323 -30.53 -5.52 17.00
N LEU A 324 -30.10 -6.34 17.94
CA LEU A 324 -29.64 -7.70 17.64
C LEU A 324 -30.73 -8.54 16.96
N GLU A 325 -31.96 -8.43 17.44
CA GLU A 325 -33.12 -9.13 16.87
C GLU A 325 -33.32 -8.80 15.39
N GLN A 326 -33.24 -7.51 15.02
CA GLN A 326 -33.36 -7.08 13.61
C GLN A 326 -32.27 -7.68 12.73
N VAL A 327 -31.03 -7.75 13.25
CA VAL A 327 -29.90 -8.32 12.51
C VAL A 327 -30.04 -9.83 12.36
N LEU A 328 -30.49 -10.52 13.40
CA LEU A 328 -30.73 -11.96 13.38
C LEU A 328 -31.83 -12.32 12.38
N GLU A 329 -32.93 -11.56 12.36
CA GLU A 329 -34.02 -11.78 11.40
C GLU A 329 -33.54 -11.54 9.96
N ALA A 330 -32.82 -10.46 9.70
CA ALA A 330 -32.23 -10.19 8.38
C ALA A 330 -31.24 -11.30 7.97
N ALA A 331 -30.41 -11.78 8.89
CA ALA A 331 -29.46 -12.86 8.63
C ALA A 331 -30.16 -14.19 8.33
N LYS A 332 -31.25 -14.51 9.05
CA LYS A 332 -32.08 -15.68 8.81
C LYS A 332 -32.70 -15.64 7.41
N GLN A 333 -33.31 -14.51 7.03
CA GLN A 333 -33.92 -14.32 5.72
C GLN A 333 -32.90 -14.42 4.56
N SER A 334 -31.67 -14.01 4.84
CA SER A 334 -30.59 -13.94 3.84
C SER A 334 -29.66 -15.15 3.85
N ASN A 335 -29.89 -16.09 4.78
CA ASN A 335 -29.04 -17.26 5.01
C ASN A 335 -27.56 -16.88 5.26
N ILE A 336 -27.34 -15.87 6.11
CA ILE A 336 -26.00 -15.34 6.45
C ILE A 336 -25.58 -15.83 7.84
N SER A 337 -24.33 -16.28 7.96
CA SER A 337 -23.72 -16.62 9.25
C SER A 337 -23.23 -15.38 9.99
N ILE A 338 -23.36 -15.36 11.31
CA ILE A 338 -22.95 -14.24 12.16
C ILE A 338 -21.88 -14.70 13.14
N MET A 339 -20.74 -14.00 13.14
CA MET A 339 -19.72 -14.09 14.17
C MET A 339 -19.90 -12.98 15.20
N PHE A 340 -20.29 -13.37 16.41
CA PHE A 340 -20.53 -12.46 17.52
C PHE A 340 -19.26 -12.09 18.24
N ASP A 341 -19.12 -10.81 18.55
CA ASP A 341 -18.09 -10.23 19.40
C ASP A 341 -18.78 -9.36 20.47
N LEU A 342 -18.99 -9.90 21.67
CA LEU A 342 -19.67 -9.19 22.76
C LEU A 342 -18.70 -8.27 23.49
N ARG A 343 -19.11 -7.02 23.71
CA ARG A 343 -18.30 -6.00 24.37
C ARG A 343 -19.15 -5.17 25.35
N PRO A 344 -18.55 -4.58 26.41
CA PRO A 344 -17.20 -4.83 26.90
C PRO A 344 -17.15 -6.02 27.87
N GLU A 345 -16.10 -6.85 27.75
CA GLU A 345 -15.93 -8.06 28.57
C GLU A 345 -15.73 -7.77 30.07
N ASN A 346 -15.22 -6.58 30.42
CA ASN A 346 -14.95 -6.17 31.81
C ASN A 346 -16.13 -5.44 32.48
N HIS A 347 -17.35 -5.55 31.93
CA HIS A 347 -18.53 -4.94 32.54
C HIS A 347 -19.01 -5.78 33.74
N THR A 348 -19.49 -5.13 34.80
CA THR A 348 -20.04 -5.81 35.98
C THR A 348 -21.21 -6.74 35.62
N ASP A 349 -22.03 -6.32 34.64
CA ASP A 349 -23.21 -7.07 34.19
C ASP A 349 -22.96 -7.91 32.93
N TYR A 350 -21.70 -8.25 32.61
CA TYR A 350 -21.38 -8.97 31.38
C TYR A 350 -22.13 -10.31 31.24
N GLN A 351 -22.40 -11.00 32.34
CA GLN A 351 -23.22 -12.22 32.32
C GLN A 351 -24.66 -11.97 31.86
N SER A 352 -25.26 -10.85 32.29
CA SER A 352 -26.59 -10.44 31.84
C SER A 352 -26.59 -10.19 30.33
N PHE A 353 -25.53 -9.58 29.79
CA PHE A 353 -25.40 -9.33 28.36
C PHE A 353 -25.27 -10.62 27.55
N VAL A 354 -24.51 -11.61 28.08
CA VAL A 354 -24.43 -12.95 27.47
C VAL A 354 -25.82 -13.58 27.44
N ASN A 355 -26.52 -13.62 28.57
CA ASN A 355 -27.86 -14.22 28.65
C ASN A 355 -28.86 -13.54 27.70
N ALA A 356 -28.93 -12.21 27.70
CA ALA A 356 -29.82 -11.45 26.81
C ALA A 356 -29.50 -11.68 25.32
N THR A 357 -28.22 -11.84 24.97
CA THR A 357 -27.81 -12.17 23.60
C THR A 357 -28.23 -13.59 23.22
N LEU A 358 -28.04 -14.57 24.10
CA LEU A 358 -28.47 -15.95 23.87
C LEU A 358 -29.99 -16.04 23.73
N ASP A 359 -30.73 -15.35 24.59
CA ASP A 359 -32.20 -15.28 24.51
C ASP A 359 -32.65 -14.72 23.17
N ALA A 360 -32.04 -13.63 22.69
CA ALA A 360 -32.33 -13.06 21.37
C ALA A 360 -32.02 -14.05 20.23
N ILE A 361 -30.90 -14.79 20.32
CA ILE A 361 -30.53 -15.81 19.33
C ILE A 361 -31.58 -16.92 19.30
N LEU A 362 -31.96 -17.47 20.46
CA LEU A 362 -32.94 -18.56 20.56
C LEU A 362 -34.32 -18.12 20.07
N GLN A 363 -34.76 -16.92 20.44
CA GLN A 363 -36.06 -16.39 20.03
C GLN A 363 -36.14 -16.09 18.53
N SER A 364 -35.03 -15.71 17.89
CA SER A 364 -35.01 -15.41 16.45
C SER A 364 -35.29 -16.64 15.55
N GLY A 365 -35.09 -17.85 16.08
CA GLY A 365 -35.21 -19.10 15.35
C GLY A 365 -34.17 -19.27 14.23
N ILE A 366 -33.08 -18.51 14.25
CA ILE A 366 -31.97 -18.69 13.30
C ILE A 366 -31.32 -20.07 13.51
N PRO A 367 -30.94 -20.80 12.45
CA PRO A 367 -30.22 -22.05 12.60
C PRO A 367 -28.92 -21.84 13.41
N LEU A 368 -28.79 -22.55 14.53
CA LEU A 368 -27.67 -22.34 15.47
C LEU A 368 -26.29 -22.57 14.84
N GLN A 369 -26.21 -23.41 13.79
CA GLN A 369 -24.98 -23.65 13.05
C GLN A 369 -24.48 -22.42 12.28
N GLN A 370 -25.33 -21.41 12.09
CA GLN A 370 -24.96 -20.13 11.47
C GLN A 370 -24.38 -19.14 12.46
N ILE A 371 -24.39 -19.47 13.76
CA ILE A 371 -23.88 -18.61 14.82
C ILE A 371 -22.48 -19.05 15.21
N LEU A 372 -21.55 -18.11 15.13
CA LEU A 372 -20.15 -18.26 15.55
C LEU A 372 -19.92 -17.40 16.80
N TRP A 373 -19.57 -18.04 17.91
CA TRP A 373 -19.38 -17.41 19.22
C TRP A 373 -17.91 -17.17 19.50
N LEU A 374 -17.48 -15.91 19.37
CA LEU A 374 -16.13 -15.47 19.71
C LEU A 374 -15.87 -15.24 21.22
N PRO A 375 -16.84 -14.77 22.04
CA PRO A 375 -16.55 -14.38 23.41
C PRO A 375 -15.98 -15.52 24.26
N ASP A 376 -14.90 -15.21 25.00
CA ASP A 376 -14.28 -16.16 25.91
C ASP A 376 -15.03 -16.28 27.24
N GLY A 377 -15.61 -15.18 27.73
CA GLY A 377 -16.38 -15.16 28.98
C GLY A 377 -17.65 -16.01 28.92
N PHE A 378 -17.91 -16.77 29.99
CA PHE A 378 -19.05 -17.68 30.14
C PHE A 378 -19.16 -18.78 29.06
N ARG A 379 -18.10 -19.05 28.28
CA ARG A 379 -18.14 -20.02 27.17
C ARG A 379 -18.65 -21.41 27.58
N GLU A 380 -18.25 -21.94 28.74
CA GLU A 380 -18.73 -23.25 29.19
C GLU A 380 -20.24 -23.26 29.44
N GLN A 381 -20.79 -22.17 29.97
CA GLN A 381 -22.24 -22.00 30.11
C GLN A 381 -22.91 -21.95 28.73
N VAL A 382 -22.34 -21.23 27.76
CA VAL A 382 -22.87 -21.15 26.39
C VAL A 382 -22.89 -22.52 25.71
N LYS A 383 -21.80 -23.30 25.83
CA LYS A 383 -21.72 -24.67 25.30
C LYS A 383 -22.80 -25.58 25.88
N GLN A 384 -23.09 -25.43 27.17
CA GLN A 384 -24.12 -26.23 27.85
C GLN A 384 -25.54 -25.82 27.45
N GLN A 385 -25.81 -24.52 27.35
CA GLN A 385 -27.15 -24.00 27.04
C GLN A 385 -27.49 -24.10 25.55
N VAL A 386 -26.51 -23.85 24.68
CA VAL A 386 -26.72 -23.75 23.22
C VAL A 386 -25.61 -24.51 22.47
N PRO A 387 -25.58 -25.86 22.56
CA PRO A 387 -24.51 -26.68 22.00
C PRO A 387 -24.41 -26.61 20.46
N GLY A 388 -25.45 -26.13 19.77
CA GLY A 388 -25.47 -25.98 18.32
C GLY A 388 -24.64 -24.80 17.78
N VAL A 389 -24.16 -23.91 18.65
CA VAL A 389 -23.37 -22.72 18.29
C VAL A 389 -21.90 -23.07 18.06
N GLN A 390 -21.32 -22.58 16.97
CA GLN A 390 -19.92 -22.83 16.64
C GLN A 390 -19.00 -21.98 17.53
N GLN A 391 -18.06 -22.61 18.23
CA GLN A 391 -17.11 -21.91 19.09
C GLN A 391 -15.90 -21.41 18.29
N VAL A 392 -15.59 -20.13 18.42
CA VAL A 392 -14.44 -19.47 17.79
C VAL A 392 -13.57 -18.84 18.87
N TYR A 393 -12.26 -19.01 18.78
CA TYR A 393 -11.33 -18.60 19.84
C TYR A 393 -10.50 -17.38 19.39
N GLY A 394 -10.45 -16.36 20.24
CA GLY A 394 -9.62 -15.16 20.06
C GLY A 394 -8.14 -15.36 20.41
N ARG A 395 -7.66 -16.60 20.47
CA ARG A 395 -6.31 -16.97 20.91
C ARG A 395 -5.76 -18.17 20.14
N LYS A 396 -4.44 -18.37 20.21
CA LYS A 396 -3.76 -19.58 19.71
C LYS A 396 -4.06 -20.80 20.60
N ARG A 397 -3.84 -22.00 20.03
CA ARG A 397 -3.86 -23.27 20.76
C ARG A 397 -2.83 -23.25 21.89
N LEU A 398 -3.27 -23.60 23.09
CA LEU A 398 -2.37 -23.75 24.24
C LEU A 398 -1.70 -25.13 24.19
N GLN A 399 -0.45 -25.21 24.65
CA GLN A 399 0.36 -26.43 24.54
C GLN A 399 -0.25 -27.66 25.26
N ASN A 400 -1.05 -27.43 26.31
CA ASN A 400 -1.65 -28.47 27.16
C ASN A 400 -3.18 -28.50 27.07
N GLU A 401 -3.76 -27.99 25.99
CA GLU A 401 -5.20 -27.92 25.82
C GLU A 401 -5.78 -29.29 25.47
N LYS A 402 -6.66 -29.81 26.33
CA LYS A 402 -7.35 -31.10 26.11
C LYS A 402 -8.58 -30.97 25.21
N GLU A 403 -9.16 -29.78 25.12
CA GLU A 403 -10.32 -29.53 24.27
C GLU A 403 -9.90 -29.28 22.81
N PRO A 404 -10.65 -29.82 21.83
CA PRO A 404 -10.38 -29.57 20.43
C PRO A 404 -10.72 -28.11 20.07
N LEU A 405 -9.69 -27.32 19.82
CA LEU A 405 -9.81 -25.97 19.28
C LEU A 405 -10.00 -26.05 17.75
N LEU A 406 -11.23 -25.83 17.28
CA LEU A 406 -11.63 -26.04 15.89
C LEU A 406 -11.58 -24.77 15.02
N HIS A 407 -11.83 -23.60 15.61
CA HIS A 407 -11.87 -22.33 14.89
C HIS A 407 -11.14 -21.25 15.67
N VAL A 408 -10.25 -20.52 15.01
CA VAL A 408 -9.56 -19.35 15.59
C VAL A 408 -9.85 -18.09 14.80
N ASN A 409 -9.94 -16.97 15.52
CA ASN A 409 -10.10 -15.64 14.94
C ASN A 409 -9.04 -14.72 15.55
N LEU A 410 -8.01 -14.41 14.77
CA LEU A 410 -6.84 -13.68 15.26
C LEU A 410 -6.51 -12.46 14.39
N PRO A 411 -5.84 -11.45 14.94
CA PRO A 411 -5.18 -10.44 14.13
C PRO A 411 -4.23 -11.11 13.13
N TYR A 412 -4.21 -10.63 11.87
CA TYR A 412 -3.35 -11.23 10.84
C TYR A 412 -1.84 -11.16 11.17
N GLN A 413 -1.46 -10.26 12.10
CA GLN A 413 -0.09 -10.05 12.55
C GLN A 413 0.37 -11.12 13.55
N ASP A 414 -0.58 -11.81 14.18
CA ASP A 414 -0.30 -12.71 15.28
C ASP A 414 0.03 -14.13 14.80
N MET A 415 -0.07 -14.42 13.49
CA MET A 415 0.13 -15.76 12.96
C MET A 415 1.04 -15.76 11.72
N SER A 416 2.06 -16.61 11.74
CA SER A 416 2.98 -16.83 10.63
C SER A 416 2.37 -17.75 9.56
N SER A 417 2.92 -17.68 8.34
CA SER A 417 2.51 -18.56 7.22
C SER A 417 2.70 -20.05 7.54
N GLU A 418 3.74 -20.39 8.30
CA GLU A 418 4.04 -21.73 8.77
C GLU A 418 3.00 -22.22 9.80
N GLU A 419 2.64 -21.37 10.76
CA GLU A 419 1.58 -21.69 11.74
C GLU A 419 0.23 -21.87 11.05
N ILE A 420 -0.12 -21.04 10.06
CA ILE A 420 -1.36 -21.20 9.28
C ILE A 420 -1.41 -22.59 8.62
N ARG A 421 -0.31 -23.03 8.02
CA ARG A 421 -0.20 -24.35 7.39
C ARG A 421 -0.35 -25.48 8.41
N GLN A 422 0.26 -25.35 9.57
CA GLN A 422 0.14 -26.33 10.66
C GLN A 422 -1.31 -26.43 11.17
N TYR A 423 -1.96 -25.30 11.43
CA TYR A 423 -3.35 -25.27 11.88
C TYR A 423 -4.28 -25.92 10.86
N ARG A 424 -4.05 -25.66 9.57
CA ARG A 424 -4.79 -26.30 8.49
C ARG A 424 -4.57 -27.82 8.45
N GLN A 425 -3.34 -28.29 8.64
CA GLN A 425 -3.03 -29.72 8.72
C GLN A 425 -3.72 -30.40 9.91
N ASP A 426 -3.85 -29.68 11.02
CA ASP A 426 -4.58 -30.11 12.22
C ASP A 426 -6.11 -29.96 12.10
N ASN A 427 -6.64 -29.64 10.90
CA ASN A 427 -8.06 -29.36 10.62
C ASN A 427 -8.68 -28.22 11.45
N ILE A 428 -7.85 -27.25 11.85
CA ILE A 428 -8.27 -26.05 12.57
C ILE A 428 -8.54 -24.94 11.55
N SER A 429 -9.75 -24.40 11.56
CA SER A 429 -10.12 -23.28 10.70
C SER A 429 -9.56 -21.98 11.24
N VAL A 430 -8.85 -21.24 10.37
CA VAL A 430 -8.23 -19.96 10.74
C VAL A 430 -8.97 -18.81 10.04
N ASN A 431 -9.45 -17.85 10.83
CA ASN A 431 -9.91 -16.54 10.36
C ASN A 431 -8.95 -15.44 10.80
N LEU A 432 -8.48 -14.61 9.87
CA LEU A 432 -7.57 -13.50 10.16
C LEU A 432 -8.19 -12.14 9.88
N TYR A 433 -7.97 -11.16 10.76
CA TYR A 433 -8.56 -9.82 10.66
C TYR A 433 -7.56 -8.68 10.94
N VAL A 434 -7.74 -7.46 10.42
CA VAL A 434 -8.61 -7.08 9.30
C VAL A 434 -7.78 -7.00 8.02
N VAL A 435 -8.14 -7.75 6.99
CA VAL A 435 -7.38 -7.86 5.73
C VAL A 435 -8.10 -7.10 4.63
N ASN A 436 -7.60 -5.95 4.22
CA ASN A 436 -8.24 -5.07 3.23
C ASN A 436 -7.50 -5.05 1.88
N GLN A 437 -6.21 -5.42 1.84
CA GLN A 437 -5.39 -5.28 0.64
C GLN A 437 -5.24 -6.60 -0.15
N PRO A 438 -5.31 -6.56 -1.50
CA PRO A 438 -5.15 -7.74 -2.35
C PRO A 438 -3.82 -8.49 -2.17
N TRP A 439 -2.72 -7.77 -1.96
CA TRP A 439 -1.40 -8.39 -1.77
C TRP A 439 -1.36 -9.24 -0.49
N LEU A 440 -1.94 -8.73 0.61
CA LEU A 440 -1.99 -9.44 1.89
C LEU A 440 -2.92 -10.64 1.81
N PHE A 441 -4.09 -10.46 1.17
CA PHE A 441 -5.00 -11.56 0.89
C PHE A 441 -4.34 -12.69 0.10
N SER A 442 -3.49 -12.35 -0.88
CA SER A 442 -2.75 -13.32 -1.70
C SER A 442 -1.79 -14.16 -0.86
N VAL A 443 -0.98 -13.53 -0.01
CA VAL A 443 -0.04 -14.23 0.89
C VAL A 443 -0.78 -15.20 1.81
N LEU A 444 -1.88 -14.74 2.43
CA LEU A 444 -2.66 -15.56 3.35
C LEU A 444 -3.41 -16.69 2.63
N TRP A 445 -3.86 -16.47 1.39
CA TRP A 445 -4.42 -17.51 0.53
C TRP A 445 -3.38 -18.59 0.25
N CYS A 446 -2.17 -18.23 -0.20
CA CYS A 446 -1.08 -19.17 -0.42
C CYS A 446 -0.64 -19.88 0.88
N ALA A 447 -0.76 -19.23 2.04
CA ALA A 447 -0.50 -19.86 3.33
C ALA A 447 -1.59 -20.89 3.73
N GLY A 448 -2.77 -20.80 3.13
CA GLY A 448 -3.87 -21.75 3.34
C GLY A 448 -4.87 -21.34 4.42
N VAL A 449 -5.00 -20.04 4.70
CA VAL A 449 -6.01 -19.52 5.65
C VAL A 449 -7.42 -19.93 5.22
N SER A 450 -8.30 -20.23 6.17
CA SER A 450 -9.67 -20.66 5.88
C SER A 450 -10.58 -19.49 5.50
N SER A 451 -10.41 -18.36 6.19
CA SER A 451 -11.19 -17.15 5.94
C SER A 451 -10.45 -15.87 6.36
N VAL A 452 -10.89 -14.73 5.85
CA VAL A 452 -10.42 -13.42 6.30
C VAL A 452 -11.60 -12.49 6.59
N THR A 453 -11.44 -11.67 7.61
CA THR A 453 -12.39 -10.58 7.91
C THR A 453 -11.90 -9.29 7.28
N THR A 454 -12.76 -8.65 6.48
CA THR A 454 -12.35 -7.54 5.60
C THR A 454 -13.41 -6.44 5.53
N ASN A 455 -12.98 -5.19 5.34
CA ASN A 455 -13.88 -4.10 4.94
C ASN A 455 -14.05 -4.04 3.41
N ALA A 456 -13.16 -4.68 2.63
CA ALA A 456 -13.05 -4.56 1.18
C ALA A 456 -13.54 -5.82 0.44
N CYS A 457 -14.68 -6.38 0.87
CA CYS A 457 -15.24 -7.62 0.32
C CYS A 457 -15.40 -7.57 -1.21
N GLN A 458 -15.84 -6.43 -1.74
CA GLN A 458 -16.00 -6.20 -3.18
C GLN A 458 -14.71 -6.38 -3.97
N VAL A 459 -13.56 -6.00 -3.41
CA VAL A 459 -12.25 -6.13 -4.07
C VAL A 459 -11.76 -7.57 -3.99
N LEU A 460 -11.80 -8.18 -2.79
CA LEU A 460 -11.23 -9.50 -2.58
C LEU A 460 -12.10 -10.62 -3.18
N LYS A 461 -13.41 -10.40 -3.31
CA LYS A 461 -14.34 -11.37 -3.93
C LYS A 461 -14.04 -11.58 -5.41
N GLU A 462 -13.64 -10.54 -6.13
CA GLU A 462 -13.34 -10.59 -7.57
C GLU A 462 -12.02 -11.30 -7.89
N MET A 463 -11.11 -11.43 -6.91
CA MET A 463 -9.82 -12.10 -7.11
C MET A 463 -10.01 -13.59 -7.44
N LYS A 464 -9.59 -14.00 -8.64
CA LYS A 464 -9.66 -15.41 -9.08
C LYS A 464 -8.43 -16.24 -8.69
N HIS A 465 -7.29 -15.58 -8.48
CA HIS A 465 -6.03 -16.18 -8.08
C HIS A 465 -5.26 -15.20 -7.17
N PRO A 466 -4.31 -15.68 -6.35
CA PRO A 466 -3.37 -14.83 -5.63
C PRO A 466 -2.52 -14.01 -6.61
N ILE A 467 -2.27 -12.75 -6.26
CA ILE A 467 -1.29 -11.94 -6.98
C ILE A 467 0.09 -12.52 -6.69
N TRP A 468 0.91 -12.68 -7.73
CA TRP A 468 2.29 -13.17 -7.63
C TRP A 468 2.41 -14.64 -7.19
N LEU A 469 1.44 -15.49 -7.56
CA LEU A 469 1.63 -16.94 -7.52
C LEU A 469 2.73 -17.32 -8.51
N LEU A 470 3.84 -17.87 -8.01
CA LEU A 470 5.04 -18.16 -8.80
C LEU A 470 5.40 -19.64 -8.67
N PRO A 471 5.25 -20.44 -9.74
CA PRO A 471 5.80 -21.80 -9.78
C PRO A 471 7.30 -21.80 -9.46
N SER A 472 7.77 -22.82 -8.74
CA SER A 472 9.16 -22.89 -8.27
C SER A 472 10.16 -22.85 -9.44
N SER A 473 9.81 -23.49 -10.56
CA SER A 473 10.60 -23.48 -11.80
C SER A 473 10.70 -22.09 -12.42
N THR A 474 9.59 -21.33 -12.40
CA THR A 474 9.53 -19.96 -12.94
C THR A 474 10.33 -19.00 -12.06
N TYR A 475 10.20 -19.13 -10.73
CA TYR A 475 10.99 -18.35 -9.79
C TYR A 475 12.49 -18.59 -9.96
N LEU A 476 12.91 -19.85 -10.07
CA LEU A 476 14.31 -20.23 -10.33
C LEU A 476 14.81 -19.65 -11.67
N MET A 477 14.00 -19.70 -12.72
CA MET A 477 14.35 -19.13 -14.03
C MET A 477 14.54 -17.61 -13.95
N ILE A 478 13.61 -16.89 -13.31
CA ILE A 478 13.70 -15.44 -13.13
C ILE A 478 14.98 -15.08 -12.37
N TRP A 479 15.28 -15.82 -11.31
CA TRP A 479 16.50 -15.64 -10.53
C TRP A 479 17.76 -15.83 -11.39
N ILE A 480 17.92 -16.99 -12.04
CA ILE A 480 19.11 -17.28 -12.87
C ILE A 480 19.29 -16.22 -13.96
N VAL A 481 18.21 -15.87 -14.67
CA VAL A 481 18.26 -14.89 -15.76
C VAL A 481 18.65 -13.50 -15.24
N ALA A 482 18.05 -13.04 -14.14
CA ALA A 482 18.37 -11.74 -13.55
C ALA A 482 19.86 -11.64 -13.16
N ASP A 483 20.39 -12.68 -12.51
CA ASP A 483 21.77 -12.73 -12.05
C ASP A 483 22.76 -12.83 -13.23
N CYS A 484 22.46 -13.67 -14.23
CA CYS A 484 23.29 -13.78 -15.44
C CYS A 484 23.33 -12.46 -16.22
N VAL A 485 22.18 -11.82 -16.45
CA VAL A 485 22.11 -10.53 -17.16
C VAL A 485 22.86 -9.46 -16.37
N SER A 486 22.68 -9.40 -15.06
CA SER A 486 23.43 -8.49 -14.19
C SER A 486 24.94 -8.72 -14.30
N PHE A 487 25.39 -9.97 -14.14
CA PHE A 487 26.80 -10.32 -14.20
C PHE A 487 27.45 -9.97 -15.54
N LEU A 488 26.80 -10.31 -16.65
CA LEU A 488 27.29 -9.97 -17.99
C LEU A 488 27.36 -8.45 -18.19
N THR A 489 26.37 -7.71 -17.71
CA THR A 489 26.34 -6.24 -17.80
C THR A 489 27.45 -5.61 -16.96
N ILE A 490 27.71 -6.13 -15.76
CA ILE A 490 28.81 -5.68 -14.89
C ILE A 490 30.15 -5.95 -15.57
N LEU A 491 30.39 -7.18 -16.04
CA LEU A 491 31.63 -7.52 -16.77
C LEU A 491 31.84 -6.59 -17.96
N TRP A 492 30.79 -6.39 -18.75
CA TRP A 492 30.85 -5.52 -19.91
C TRP A 492 31.17 -4.06 -19.55
N ALA A 493 30.62 -3.54 -18.44
CA ALA A 493 30.95 -2.20 -17.93
C ALA A 493 32.44 -2.07 -17.57
N PHE A 494 33.03 -3.07 -16.91
CA PHE A 494 34.46 -3.05 -16.56
C PHE A 494 35.39 -3.29 -17.77
N LEU A 495 34.97 -4.09 -18.76
CA LEU A 495 35.74 -4.35 -19.98
C LEU A 495 35.80 -3.14 -20.91
N LEU A 496 34.67 -2.43 -21.12
CA LEU A 496 34.64 -1.24 -21.97
C LEU A 496 35.50 -0.09 -21.42
N VAL A 497 35.54 0.07 -20.09
CA VAL A 497 36.41 1.06 -19.44
C VAL A 497 37.89 0.75 -19.68
N LYS A 498 38.29 -0.54 -19.73
CA LYS A 498 39.65 -0.95 -20.12
C LYS A 498 39.94 -0.72 -21.62
N GLY A 499 38.92 -0.83 -22.48
CA GLY A 499 39.03 -0.68 -23.93
C GLY A 499 39.00 0.75 -24.47
N GLY A 500 38.88 1.77 -23.61
CA GLY A 500 38.90 3.18 -24.03
C GLY A 500 37.64 3.69 -24.75
N CYS A 501 36.57 2.88 -24.85
CA CYS A 501 35.30 3.30 -25.42
C CYS A 501 34.37 3.90 -24.36
N GLY A 502 33.85 5.11 -24.63
CA GLY A 502 32.80 5.74 -23.83
C GLY A 502 31.48 4.96 -23.88
N ALA A 503 30.57 5.28 -22.96
CA ALA A 503 29.33 4.55 -22.73
C ALA A 503 28.50 4.25 -24.01
N PRO A 504 27.83 3.08 -24.07
CA PRO A 504 27.02 2.63 -25.23
C PRO A 504 25.88 3.59 -25.62
N TRP A 505 25.39 4.41 -24.71
CA TRP A 505 24.36 5.39 -25.01
C TRP A 505 24.90 6.58 -25.82
N CYS A 506 26.21 6.87 -25.76
CA CYS A 506 26.82 7.82 -26.70
C CYS A 506 26.82 7.22 -28.14
N LEU A 507 26.71 5.89 -28.34
CA LEU A 507 26.56 5.27 -29.69
C LEU A 507 25.14 5.41 -30.23
N VAL A 508 24.08 5.40 -29.41
CA VAL A 508 22.70 5.62 -29.90
C VAL A 508 22.54 7.02 -30.50
N CYS A 509 23.22 8.03 -29.95
CA CYS A 509 23.29 9.37 -30.55
C CYS A 509 24.03 9.41 -31.91
N THR A 510 24.89 8.44 -32.21
CA THR A 510 25.65 8.44 -33.49
C THR A 510 24.83 8.00 -34.69
N GLN A 511 23.75 7.23 -34.50
CA GLN A 511 22.94 6.71 -35.60
C GLN A 511 21.91 7.73 -36.12
N THR A 512 21.41 8.63 -35.26
CA THR A 512 20.40 9.63 -35.63
C THR A 512 20.98 10.82 -36.42
N GLN A 513 22.28 11.12 -36.31
CA GLN A 513 22.92 12.20 -37.10
C GLN A 513 23.37 11.77 -38.51
N ARG A 514 23.50 10.46 -38.79
CA ARG A 514 23.99 10.00 -40.11
C ARG A 514 22.98 10.21 -41.25
N TYR A 515 21.70 10.43 -40.93
CA TYR A 515 20.65 10.66 -41.93
C TYR A 515 20.44 12.13 -42.33
N GLN A 516 21.11 13.10 -41.68
CA GLN A 516 20.95 14.53 -41.99
C GLN A 516 22.07 15.15 -42.86
N LEU A 517 23.07 14.38 -43.29
CA LEU A 517 24.28 14.91 -43.93
C LEU A 517 24.45 14.56 -45.43
N LEU A 518 23.36 14.18 -46.12
CA LEU A 518 23.38 13.89 -47.56
C LEU A 518 22.31 14.68 -48.33
N VAL A 519 22.33 16.01 -48.25
CA VAL A 519 21.76 16.90 -49.28
C VAL A 519 22.66 18.13 -49.40
N PRO A 520 23.45 18.29 -50.48
CA PRO A 520 24.22 19.51 -50.69
C PRO A 520 23.32 20.57 -51.34
N ILE A 521 23.10 21.70 -50.65
CA ILE A 521 22.47 22.88 -51.24
C ILE A 521 23.58 23.82 -51.72
N SER A 522 23.80 23.82 -53.03
CA SER A 522 24.48 24.89 -53.76
C SER A 522 23.48 25.52 -54.73
N GLY A 523 23.23 26.83 -54.61
CA GLY A 523 22.55 27.62 -55.63
C GLY A 523 21.48 28.59 -55.11
N LEU A 524 21.55 29.83 -55.62
CA LEU A 524 20.61 30.96 -55.52
C LEU A 524 20.74 31.79 -54.22
N ARG A 525 21.39 32.97 -54.16
CA ARG A 525 21.40 34.20 -55.00
C ARG A 525 20.04 34.94 -55.03
N SER A 526 20.01 36.05 -54.26
CA SER A 526 19.30 37.34 -54.44
C SER A 526 17.85 37.40 -54.95
N TRP A 527 16.95 37.98 -54.13
CA TRP A 527 16.00 39.06 -54.47
C TRP A 527 15.39 39.59 -53.14
N GLU A 528 15.74 40.80 -52.70
CA GLU A 528 15.11 42.11 -52.99
C GLU A 528 13.65 42.28 -52.48
N SER A 529 13.54 43.07 -51.40
CA SER A 529 12.61 44.20 -51.18
C SER A 529 11.12 44.06 -51.54
N SER A 530 10.25 44.05 -50.53
CA SER A 530 9.52 45.24 -50.04
C SER A 530 8.25 44.88 -49.23
N PRO A 531 7.80 45.76 -48.31
CA PRO A 531 6.74 45.49 -47.32
C PRO A 531 5.35 45.91 -47.85
N VAL A 532 4.26 45.55 -47.15
CA VAL A 532 3.08 46.41 -46.86
C VAL A 532 1.85 45.64 -46.32
N GLN A 533 1.33 46.19 -45.20
CA GLN A 533 -0.04 46.31 -44.67
C GLN A 533 -0.90 45.14 -44.15
N LEU A 534 -1.30 45.38 -42.88
CA LEU A 534 -2.53 45.01 -42.19
C LEU A 534 -3.80 45.13 -43.03
N LEU A 535 -4.72 44.16 -42.85
CA LEU A 535 -6.17 44.37 -42.87
C LEU A 535 -6.85 43.43 -41.85
N SER A 536 -7.85 43.98 -41.18
CA SER A 536 -8.69 43.42 -40.11
C SER A 536 -9.96 42.74 -40.65
N GLU A 537 -10.74 42.15 -39.72
CA GLU A 537 -12.06 41.49 -39.85
C GLU A 537 -11.95 39.99 -40.18
N GLY A 538 -12.68 39.03 -39.62
CA GLY A 538 -13.83 38.93 -38.72
C GLY A 538 -14.39 37.49 -38.85
N GLU A 539 -15.14 37.02 -37.86
CA GLU A 539 -16.03 35.82 -37.88
C GLU A 539 -15.49 34.39 -37.58
N VAL A 540 -15.81 33.95 -36.35
CA VAL A 540 -16.56 32.74 -35.94
C VAL A 540 -16.74 31.59 -36.96
N TYR A 541 -16.16 30.41 -36.66
CA TYR A 541 -16.86 29.12 -36.47
C TYR A 541 -15.86 28.04 -36.04
N GLY A 542 -16.34 27.06 -35.25
CA GLY A 542 -15.52 26.13 -34.50
C GLY A 542 -14.93 24.96 -35.27
N ARG A 543 -13.86 24.39 -34.69
CA ARG A 543 -13.62 22.96 -34.45
C ARG A 543 -12.15 22.76 -34.07
N GLY A 544 -11.91 22.06 -32.97
CA GLY A 544 -10.55 21.68 -32.57
C GLY A 544 -10.46 20.92 -31.26
N ALA A 545 -11.48 20.16 -30.91
CA ALA A 545 -11.37 19.14 -29.87
C ALA A 545 -10.46 18.02 -30.39
N PHE A 546 -9.25 17.92 -29.84
CA PHE A 546 -8.40 16.75 -29.96
C PHE A 546 -7.78 16.47 -28.59
N ILE A 547 -7.78 15.19 -28.20
CA ILE A 547 -7.36 14.63 -26.91
C ILE A 547 -8.50 14.50 -25.88
N THR A 548 -9.57 13.78 -26.24
CA THR A 548 -10.25 12.84 -25.31
C THR A 548 -11.14 11.86 -26.10
N ARG A 549 -10.63 10.65 -26.40
CA ARG A 549 -11.38 9.38 -26.60
C ARG A 549 -10.52 8.34 -27.33
N LEU A 550 -10.19 7.25 -26.63
CA LEU A 550 -9.97 5.85 -27.08
C LEU A 550 -9.17 5.19 -25.92
N GLN A 551 -9.66 4.23 -25.13
CA GLN A 551 -10.69 3.23 -25.40
C GLN A 551 -11.52 2.87 -24.15
N LEU A 552 -12.83 2.98 -24.32
CA LEU A 552 -13.85 2.12 -23.72
C LEU A 552 -14.40 1.27 -24.87
N LYS A 553 -14.31 -0.05 -24.77
CA LYS A 553 -15.24 -1.03 -25.36
C LYS A 553 -14.76 -2.43 -24.99
N ILE A 554 -15.27 -2.99 -23.90
CA ILE A 554 -16.01 -4.28 -23.88
C ILE A 554 -16.90 -4.24 -22.63
N TRP A 555 -18.18 -3.93 -22.81
CA TRP A 555 -19.29 -4.30 -21.92
C TRP A 555 -20.25 -5.13 -22.79
N PRO A 556 -21.10 -5.96 -22.18
CA PRO A 556 -22.51 -5.78 -22.45
C PRO A 556 -23.34 -5.62 -21.16
N ASP A 557 -24.16 -4.58 -21.22
CA ASP A 557 -25.43 -4.24 -20.56
C ASP A 557 -25.71 -4.46 -19.05
N PRO A 558 -26.30 -3.45 -18.37
CA PRO A 558 -26.87 -3.57 -17.04
C PRO A 558 -28.41 -3.75 -17.12
N SER A 559 -28.90 -4.98 -16.99
CA SER A 559 -30.34 -5.21 -16.82
C SER A 559 -30.62 -6.44 -15.94
N SER A 560 -30.57 -6.22 -14.62
CA SER A 560 -31.26 -7.00 -13.56
C SER A 560 -30.75 -6.45 -12.22
N SER A 561 -31.31 -5.37 -11.67
CA SER A 561 -32.39 -5.47 -10.66
C SER A 561 -32.50 -6.86 -10.05
N CYS A 562 -31.94 -7.04 -8.85
CA CYS A 562 -32.50 -7.88 -7.79
C CYS A 562 -31.57 -8.03 -6.56
N TRP A 563 -32.12 -7.69 -5.39
CA TRP A 563 -31.80 -8.15 -4.03
C TRP A 563 -30.58 -7.58 -3.28
N MET A 564 -30.87 -6.58 -2.44
CA MET A 564 -30.46 -6.58 -1.03
C MET A 564 -31.60 -7.16 -0.19
N PRO A 565 -31.31 -7.82 0.93
CA PRO A 565 -32.01 -7.64 2.19
C PRO A 565 -31.53 -6.36 2.91
#